data_AF-A0A3S1E5B6-F1
#
_entry.id   AF-A0A3S1E5B6-F1
#
_cell.length_a   1.000
_cell.length_b   1.000
_cell.length_c   1.000
_cell.angle_alpha   90.00
_cell.angle_beta   90.00
_cell.angle_gamma   90.00
#
_symmetry.space_group_name_H-M   'P 1'
#
loop_
_entity.id
_entity.type
_entity.pdbx_description
1 polymer ?
#
loop_
_entity_poly.entity_id
_entity_poly.type
_entity_poly.pdbx_seq_one_letter_code
_entity_poly.pdbx_strand_id
1 'polypeptide(L)'
;MIAVANKYESDSPQTQYLYAGLIEVFRDSDTGRLSMIPLGDLKKLFPLKAGAKSKTEFVRLSSKKAPKGTETLALAVKGKDSYKLGDCKYNVLVVGETITGDSGAIIDSFTALYSPDLQAVLARRYDEGTSAQSEVGFETIKPLKE
;
A
#
# COMPACT_ATOMS: atom_id res chain seq x y z
N MET A 1 5.36 -10.62 7.49
CA MET A 1 5.00 -10.45 6.07
C MET A 1 3.58 -10.94 5.90
N ILE A 2 2.79 -10.27 5.07
CA ILE A 2 1.39 -10.62 4.78
C ILE A 2 1.27 -10.87 3.28
N ALA A 3 0.75 -12.04 2.91
CA ALA A 3 0.45 -12.36 1.51
C ALA A 3 -1.00 -11.97 1.21
N VAL A 4 -1.21 -11.28 0.09
CA VAL A 4 -2.54 -10.85 -0.37
C VAL A 4 -2.68 -11.23 -1.84
N ALA A 5 -3.73 -12.00 -2.16
CA ALA A 5 -4.12 -12.31 -3.52
C ALA A 5 -5.29 -11.41 -3.93
N ASN A 6 -5.04 -10.48 -4.85
CA ASN A 6 -6.05 -9.58 -5.38
C ASN A 6 -6.61 -10.11 -6.69
N LYS A 7 -7.94 -10.08 -6.83
CA LYS A 7 -8.64 -10.29 -8.09
C LYS A 7 -9.46 -9.04 -8.37
N TYR A 8 -9.10 -8.32 -9.42
CA TYR A 8 -9.85 -7.16 -9.90
C TYR A 8 -10.75 -7.61 -11.05
N GLU A 9 -11.88 -6.92 -11.28
CA GLU A 9 -12.83 -7.30 -12.35
C GLU A 9 -12.20 -7.25 -13.75
N SER A 10 -11.22 -6.38 -13.96
CA SER A 10 -10.60 -6.10 -15.26
C SER A 10 -9.20 -6.69 -15.44
N ASP A 11 -8.63 -7.40 -14.47
CA ASP A 11 -7.18 -7.65 -14.46
C ASP A 11 -6.79 -9.06 -14.00
N SER A 12 -5.61 -9.51 -14.45
CA SER A 12 -5.02 -10.78 -13.99
C SER A 12 -4.83 -10.74 -12.47
N PRO A 13 -5.07 -11.86 -11.76
CA PRO A 13 -4.79 -11.97 -10.34
C PRO A 13 -3.36 -11.52 -10.00
N GLN A 14 -3.21 -10.79 -8.91
CA GLN A 14 -1.91 -10.33 -8.43
C GLN A 14 -1.68 -10.85 -7.02
N THR A 15 -0.51 -11.41 -6.76
CA THR A 15 -0.09 -11.79 -5.41
C THR A 15 0.92 -10.77 -4.91
N GLN A 16 0.60 -10.10 -3.82
CA GLN A 16 1.45 -9.12 -3.16
C GLN A 16 1.95 -9.68 -1.84
N TYR A 17 3.19 -9.35 -1.50
CA TYR A 17 3.79 -9.61 -0.20
C TYR A 17 4.08 -8.26 0.44
N LEU A 18 3.33 -7.97 1.49
CA LEU A 18 3.31 -6.68 2.17
C LEU A 18 4.00 -6.80 3.53
N TYR A 19 4.89 -5.88 3.85
CA TYR A 19 5.36 -5.69 5.20
C TYR A 19 4.26 -5.05 6.04
N ALA A 20 3.88 -5.73 7.12
CA ALA A 20 2.76 -5.37 7.99
C ALA A 20 1.45 -5.07 7.24
N GLY A 21 1.24 -5.67 6.05
CA GLY A 21 -0.02 -5.49 5.31
C GLY A 21 -0.20 -4.16 4.58
N LEU A 22 0.80 -3.27 4.64
CA LEU A 22 0.72 -1.92 4.07
C LEU A 22 1.77 -1.70 2.98
N ILE A 23 3.05 -1.92 3.32
CA ILE A 23 4.17 -1.58 2.44
C ILE A 23 4.46 -2.77 1.54
N GLU A 24 4.27 -2.62 0.23
CA GLU A 24 4.58 -3.69 -0.72
C GLU A 24 6.08 -3.95 -0.78
N VAL A 25 6.49 -5.21 -0.68
CA VAL A 25 7.90 -5.62 -0.82
C VAL A 25 8.10 -6.43 -2.09
N PHE A 26 7.09 -7.22 -2.46
CA PHE A 26 7.13 -8.02 -3.68
C PHE A 26 5.72 -8.14 -4.27
N ARG A 27 5.66 -8.15 -5.61
CA ARG A 27 4.45 -8.43 -6.37
C ARG A 27 4.77 -9.42 -7.48
N ASP A 28 3.93 -10.43 -7.59
CA ASP A 28 3.90 -11.36 -8.71
C ASP A 28 2.56 -11.25 -9.43
N SER A 29 2.61 -11.05 -10.75
CA SER A 29 1.47 -11.05 -11.65
C SER A 29 1.90 -11.44 -13.06
N ASP A 30 0.95 -11.87 -13.87
CA ASP A 30 1.19 -12.17 -15.30
C ASP A 30 1.67 -10.95 -16.08
N THR A 31 1.33 -9.75 -15.61
CA THR A 31 1.70 -8.47 -16.23
C THR A 31 3.09 -7.98 -15.82
N GLY A 32 3.68 -8.55 -14.77
CA GLY A 32 5.08 -8.36 -14.41
C GLY A 32 5.39 -8.54 -12.92
N ARG A 33 6.65 -8.87 -12.64
CA ARG A 33 7.20 -8.93 -11.28
C ARG A 33 7.84 -7.62 -10.85
N LEU A 34 7.64 -7.28 -9.59
CA LEU A 34 8.21 -6.12 -8.92
C LEU A 34 8.77 -6.52 -7.56
N SER A 35 9.97 -6.05 -7.23
CA SER A 35 10.51 -6.10 -5.87
C SER A 35 10.88 -4.69 -5.39
N MET A 36 10.46 -4.32 -4.19
CA MET A 36 10.92 -3.12 -3.50
C MET A 36 11.91 -3.54 -2.41
N ILE A 37 13.19 -3.26 -2.62
CA ILE A 37 14.25 -3.58 -1.66
C ILE A 37 14.39 -2.41 -0.68
N PRO A 38 13.99 -2.55 0.59
CA PRO A 38 14.15 -1.48 1.57
C PRO A 38 15.64 -1.26 1.86
N LEU A 39 16.05 0.01 1.89
CA LEU A 39 17.40 0.40 2.32
C LEU A 39 17.47 0.67 3.83
N GLY A 40 16.31 0.72 4.51
CA GLY A 40 16.20 0.92 5.95
C GLY A 40 15.40 -0.18 6.65
N ASP A 41 15.37 -0.12 7.98
CA ASP A 41 14.63 -1.07 8.80
C ASP A 41 13.13 -0.71 8.85
N LEU A 42 12.32 -1.45 8.09
CA LEU A 42 10.85 -1.27 8.05
C LEU A 42 10.19 -1.49 9.42
N LYS A 43 10.81 -2.23 10.35
CA LYS A 43 10.26 -2.43 11.71
C LYS A 43 10.09 -1.11 12.45
N LYS A 44 10.96 -0.14 12.19
CA LYS A 44 10.91 1.18 12.84
C LYS A 44 9.72 2.04 12.42
N LEU A 45 9.05 1.69 11.33
CA LEU A 45 7.87 2.41 10.85
C LEU A 45 6.60 2.00 11.60
N PHE A 46 6.60 0.87 12.30
CA PHE A 46 5.42 0.31 12.96
C PHE A 46 5.61 0.18 14.49
N PRO A 47 4.54 0.23 15.29
CA PRO A 47 3.15 0.48 14.88
C PRO A 47 2.94 1.92 14.40
N LEU A 48 2.07 2.08 13.41
CA LEU A 48 1.67 3.40 12.93
C LEU A 48 0.87 4.14 14.01
N LYS A 49 1.12 5.44 14.15
CA LYS A 49 0.45 6.31 15.12
C LYS A 49 -0.22 7.47 14.40
N ALA A 50 -1.46 7.80 14.79
CA ALA A 50 -2.16 8.97 14.24
C ALA A 50 -1.33 10.25 14.42
N GLY A 51 -1.28 11.07 13.39
CA GLY A 51 -0.47 12.29 13.32
C GLY A 51 1.01 12.04 12.98
N ALA A 52 1.49 10.80 12.97
CA ALA A 52 2.89 10.51 12.67
C ALA A 52 3.19 10.62 11.18
N LYS A 53 4.40 11.09 10.88
CA LYS A 53 5.00 11.06 9.56
C LYS A 53 6.28 10.23 9.62
N SER A 54 6.47 9.36 8.63
CA SER A 54 7.68 8.56 8.51
C SER A 54 8.08 8.44 7.05
N LYS A 55 9.33 8.11 6.81
CA LYS A 55 9.84 7.86 5.47
C LYS A 55 10.79 6.68 5.48
N THR A 56 10.88 6.01 4.35
CA THR A 56 11.88 4.97 4.11
C THR A 56 12.25 4.98 2.63
N GLU A 57 13.42 4.46 2.33
CA GLU A 57 13.98 4.46 0.99
C GLU A 57 14.01 3.03 0.45
N PHE A 58 13.76 2.90 -0.85
CA PHE A 58 13.73 1.64 -1.56
C PHE A 58 14.52 1.71 -2.86
N VAL A 59 15.01 0.56 -3.30
CA VAL A 59 15.37 0.33 -4.69
C VAL A 59 14.29 -0.54 -5.33
N ARG A 60 13.68 -0.04 -6.40
CA ARG A 60 12.68 -0.77 -7.18
C ARG A 60 13.35 -1.60 -8.26
N LEU A 61 13.15 -2.92 -8.19
CA LEU A 61 13.52 -3.85 -9.24
C LEU A 61 12.28 -4.27 -10.02
N SER A 62 12.40 -4.34 -11.35
CA SER A 62 11.35 -4.85 -12.23
C SER A 62 11.97 -5.72 -13.32
N SER A 63 11.22 -6.68 -13.81
CA SER A 63 11.66 -7.54 -14.94
C SER A 63 11.80 -6.79 -16.27
N LYS A 64 11.19 -5.61 -16.42
CA LYS A 64 11.08 -4.89 -17.70
C LYS A 64 11.98 -3.65 -17.79
N LYS A 65 12.48 -3.14 -16.67
CA LYS A 65 13.24 -1.87 -16.62
C LYS A 65 14.37 -1.97 -15.61
N ALA A 66 15.52 -1.43 -15.98
CA ALA A 66 16.64 -1.23 -15.06
C ALA A 66 16.24 -0.28 -13.91
N PRO A 67 16.83 -0.44 -12.72
CA PRO A 67 16.58 0.45 -11.60
C PRO A 67 17.02 1.88 -11.94
N LYS A 68 16.22 2.88 -11.57
CA LYS A 68 16.49 4.30 -11.81
C LYS A 68 16.88 5.04 -10.53
N GLY A 69 17.69 4.40 -9.69
CA GLY A 69 18.10 4.95 -8.40
C GLY A 69 17.16 4.59 -7.25
N THR A 70 17.16 5.45 -6.24
CA THR A 70 16.42 5.26 -4.98
C THR A 70 15.07 5.97 -5.05
N GLU A 71 14.03 5.33 -4.55
CA GLU A 71 12.70 5.90 -4.34
C GLU A 71 12.46 6.12 -2.84
N THR A 72 11.79 7.21 -2.47
CA THR A 72 11.36 7.44 -1.09
C THR A 72 9.87 7.17 -0.97
N LEU A 73 9.47 6.31 -0.03
CA LEU A 73 8.09 6.18 0.43
C LEU A 73 7.92 7.04 1.68
N ALA A 74 7.05 8.05 1.59
CA ALA A 74 6.59 8.83 2.73
C ALA A 74 5.22 8.34 3.19
N LEU A 75 5.08 8.08 4.49
CA LEU A 75 3.83 7.75 5.15
C LEU A 75 3.40 8.93 6.02
N ALA A 76 2.13 9.33 5.89
CA ALA A 76 1.51 10.34 6.73
C ALA A 76 0.19 9.81 7.30
N VAL A 77 0.18 9.46 8.58
CA VAL A 77 -1.02 8.93 9.23
C VAL A 77 -1.91 10.11 9.64
N LYS A 78 -2.92 10.42 8.84
CA LYS A 78 -3.81 11.58 9.03
C LYS A 78 -4.69 11.42 10.28
N GLY A 79 -5.12 10.20 10.59
CA GLY A 79 -6.02 9.94 11.71
C GLY A 79 -6.55 8.52 11.74
N LYS A 80 -7.63 8.33 12.50
CA LYS A 80 -8.41 7.09 12.58
C LYS A 80 -9.76 7.30 11.91
N ASP A 81 -10.26 6.27 11.27
CA ASP A 81 -11.59 6.22 10.66
C ASP A 81 -12.16 4.80 10.83
N SER A 82 -13.36 4.56 10.29
CA SER A 82 -13.96 3.24 10.21
C SER A 82 -14.38 2.92 8.78
N TYR A 83 -14.12 1.70 8.33
CA TYR A 83 -14.46 1.23 6.99
C TYR A 83 -15.44 0.07 7.04
N LYS A 84 -16.45 0.08 6.18
CA LYS A 84 -17.39 -1.03 6.05
C LYS A 84 -16.99 -1.91 4.88
N LEU A 85 -17.02 -3.22 5.10
CA LEU A 85 -16.78 -4.22 4.06
C LEU A 85 -17.78 -5.36 4.28
N GLY A 86 -18.73 -5.48 3.34
CA GLY A 86 -19.96 -6.23 3.57
C GLY A 86 -20.68 -5.77 4.84
N ASP A 87 -21.06 -6.72 5.68
CA ASP A 87 -21.73 -6.46 6.96
C ASP A 87 -20.76 -6.09 8.11
N CYS A 88 -19.46 -6.18 7.87
CA CYS A 88 -18.43 -5.93 8.88
C CYS A 88 -17.99 -4.46 8.87
N LYS A 89 -17.71 -3.92 10.06
CA LYS A 89 -17.13 -2.58 10.25
C LYS A 89 -15.77 -2.71 10.92
N TYR A 90 -14.74 -2.14 10.31
CA TYR A 90 -13.36 -2.22 10.75
C TYR A 90 -12.84 -0.86 11.15
N ASN A 91 -11.98 -0.81 12.18
CA ASN A 91 -11.19 0.37 12.47
C ASN A 91 -10.02 0.46 11.48
N VAL A 92 -9.81 1.64 10.93
CA VAL A 92 -8.72 1.91 9.99
C VAL A 92 -7.92 3.15 10.38
N LEU A 93 -6.65 3.16 10.02
CA LEU A 93 -5.81 4.34 9.94
C LEU A 93 -5.92 4.91 8.53
N VAL A 94 -6.09 6.22 8.44
CA VAL A 94 -6.06 6.96 7.17
C VAL A 94 -4.62 7.34 6.90
N VAL A 95 -3.94 6.59 6.01
CA VAL A 95 -2.50 6.72 5.76
C VAL A 95 -2.27 7.29 4.37
N GLY A 96 -1.77 8.52 4.27
CA GLY A 96 -1.26 9.03 3.01
C GLY A 96 0.07 8.35 2.66
N GLU A 97 0.16 7.79 1.46
CA GLU A 97 1.37 7.22 0.88
C GLU A 97 1.78 8.08 -0.30
N THR A 98 3.04 8.51 -0.32
CA THR A 98 3.61 9.21 -1.46
C THR A 98 4.95 8.59 -1.80
N ILE A 99 5.10 8.18 -3.07
CA ILE A 99 6.34 7.62 -3.59
C ILE A 99 6.97 8.68 -4.49
N THR A 100 8.21 9.06 -4.19
CA THR A 100 9.00 10.00 -5.00
C THR A 100 10.26 9.34 -5.52
N GLY A 101 10.61 9.64 -6.77
CA GLY A 101 11.89 9.24 -7.36
C GLY A 101 13.07 10.08 -6.85
N ASP A 102 14.27 9.72 -7.31
CA ASP A 102 15.52 10.40 -7.02
C ASP A 102 15.54 11.88 -7.45
N SER A 103 14.83 12.22 -8.52
CA SER A 103 14.64 13.58 -9.02
C SER A 103 13.68 14.42 -8.18
N GLY A 104 13.01 13.83 -7.18
CA GLY A 104 11.93 14.44 -6.41
C GLY A 104 10.56 14.42 -7.08
N ALA A 105 10.46 13.90 -8.31
CA ALA A 105 9.18 13.72 -8.99
C ALA A 105 8.29 12.70 -8.25
N ILE A 106 7.00 13.01 -8.10
CA ILE A 106 6.01 12.09 -7.54
C ILE A 106 5.76 10.99 -8.57
N ILE A 107 6.01 9.75 -8.16
CA ILE A 107 5.74 8.55 -8.95
C ILE A 107 4.31 8.07 -8.71
N ASP A 108 3.88 8.09 -7.45
CA ASP A 108 2.54 7.67 -7.04
C ASP A 108 2.15 8.37 -5.74
N SER A 109 0.84 8.59 -5.55
CA SER A 109 0.29 9.19 -4.34
C SER A 109 -1.16 8.77 -4.15
N PHE A 110 -1.47 8.22 -2.98
CA PHE A 110 -2.83 7.80 -2.61
C PHE A 110 -2.99 7.77 -1.09
N THR A 111 -4.22 7.61 -0.63
CA THR A 111 -4.52 7.38 0.79
C THR A 111 -4.99 5.95 1.00
N ALA A 112 -4.27 5.17 1.80
CA ALA A 112 -4.65 3.83 2.21
C ALA A 112 -5.53 3.87 3.46
N LEU A 113 -6.66 3.16 3.43
CA LEU A 113 -7.47 2.84 4.60
C LEU A 113 -6.97 1.52 5.20
N TYR A 114 -5.97 1.62 6.07
CA TYR A 114 -5.23 0.49 6.61
C TYR A 114 -5.83 0.01 7.93
N SER A 115 -6.22 -1.25 8.03
CA SER A 115 -6.66 -1.87 9.29
C SER A 115 -5.46 -2.51 10.01
N PRO A 116 -5.03 -1.98 11.18
CA PRO A 116 -3.93 -2.58 11.95
C PRO A 116 -4.28 -3.98 12.48
N ASP A 117 -5.55 -4.23 12.79
CA ASP A 117 -6.02 -5.50 13.35
C ASP A 117 -5.97 -6.63 12.32
N LEU A 118 -6.34 -6.32 11.08
CA LEU A 118 -6.25 -7.27 9.97
C LEU A 118 -4.87 -7.30 9.32
N GLN A 119 -4.02 -6.30 9.60
CA GLN A 119 -2.80 -6.03 8.84
C GLN A 119 -3.09 -6.04 7.32
N ALA A 120 -4.03 -5.20 6.89
CA ALA A 120 -4.45 -5.12 5.49
C ALA A 120 -4.97 -3.71 5.15
N VAL A 121 -4.72 -3.27 3.92
CA VAL A 121 -5.39 -2.11 3.34
C VAL A 121 -6.76 -2.56 2.82
N LEU A 122 -7.82 -1.90 3.27
CA LEU A 122 -9.21 -2.26 2.91
C LEU A 122 -9.72 -1.47 1.71
N ALA A 123 -9.20 -0.26 1.52
CA ALA A 123 -9.46 0.57 0.36
C ALA A 123 -8.35 1.58 0.12
N ARG A 124 -8.29 2.12 -1.09
CA ARG A 124 -7.42 3.23 -1.47
C ARG A 124 -8.26 4.37 -2.01
N ARG A 125 -7.95 5.59 -1.57
CA ARG A 125 -8.51 6.84 -2.09
C ARG A 125 -7.48 7.53 -2.97
N TYR A 126 -7.93 7.98 -4.14
CA TYR A 126 -7.15 8.73 -5.11
C TYR A 126 -7.72 10.14 -5.26
N ASP A 127 -6.87 11.10 -5.62
CA ASP A 127 -7.23 12.48 -5.89
C ASP A 127 -8.09 13.15 -4.79
N GLU A 128 -7.83 12.77 -3.53
CA GLU A 128 -8.59 13.20 -2.36
C GLU A 128 -8.57 14.72 -2.20
N GLY A 129 -9.75 15.32 -2.02
CA GLY A 129 -9.93 16.78 -1.94
C GLY A 129 -10.07 17.49 -3.29
N THR A 130 -10.12 16.74 -4.40
CA THR A 130 -10.39 17.28 -5.74
C THR A 130 -11.75 16.80 -6.28
N SER A 131 -12.18 17.34 -7.42
CA SER A 131 -13.39 16.88 -8.12
C SER A 131 -13.26 15.50 -8.76
N ALA A 132 -12.04 14.96 -8.86
CA ALA A 132 -11.77 13.64 -9.43
C ALA A 132 -11.58 12.55 -8.36
N GLN A 133 -11.87 12.86 -7.09
CA GLN A 133 -11.69 11.92 -5.99
C GLN A 133 -12.43 10.60 -6.25
N SER A 134 -11.71 9.49 -6.08
CA SER A 134 -12.26 8.14 -6.18
C SER A 134 -11.77 7.26 -5.04
N GLU A 135 -12.54 6.22 -4.72
CA GLU A 135 -12.17 5.21 -3.74
C GLU A 135 -12.34 3.83 -4.36
N VAL A 136 -11.31 3.00 -4.23
CA VAL A 136 -11.29 1.61 -4.68
C VAL A 136 -11.11 0.74 -3.44
N GLY A 137 -12.19 0.09 -3.03
CA GLY A 137 -12.24 -0.82 -1.89
C GLY A 137 -12.45 -2.27 -2.29
N PHE A 138 -12.16 -3.19 -1.37
CA PHE A 138 -12.52 -4.60 -1.53
C PHE A 138 -13.98 -4.84 -1.15
N GLU A 139 -14.68 -5.66 -1.93
CA GLU A 139 -16.04 -6.09 -1.60
C GLU A 139 -16.05 -7.18 -0.51
N THR A 140 -15.08 -8.10 -0.58
CA THR A 140 -14.95 -9.22 0.35
C THR A 140 -13.49 -9.49 0.68
N ILE A 141 -13.23 -9.92 1.92
CA ILE A 141 -11.91 -10.40 2.36
C ILE A 141 -12.11 -11.79 2.97
N LYS A 142 -11.22 -12.72 2.62
CA LYS A 142 -11.25 -14.11 3.07
C LYS A 142 -9.83 -14.56 3.39
N PRO A 143 -9.65 -15.48 4.36
CA PRO A 143 -8.36 -16.14 4.56
C PRO A 143 -7.91 -16.83 3.27
N LEU A 144 -6.60 -16.87 3.03
CA LEU A 144 -6.04 -17.73 1.99
C LEU A 144 -6.26 -19.18 2.39
N LYS A 145 -6.52 -20.05 1.40
CA LYS A 145 -6.57 -21.49 1.64
C LYS A 145 -5.14 -21.98 1.93
N GLU A 146 -5.00 -22.80 2.96
CA GLU A 146 -3.75 -23.52 3.25
C GLU A 146 -3.44 -24.56 2.15
#